data_AF-A0A2V6L2N4-F1
#
_entry.id   AF-A0A2V6L2N4-F1
#
_cell.length_a   1.000
_cell.length_b   1.000
_cell.length_c   1.000
_cell.angle_alpha   90.00
_cell.angle_beta   90.00
_cell.angle_gamma   90.00
#
_symmetry.space_group_name_H-M   'P 1'
#
loop_
_entity.id
_entity.type
_entity.pdbx_description
1 polymer ?
#
loop_
_entity_poly.entity_id
_entity_poly.type
_entity_poly.pdbx_seq_one_letter_code
_entity_poly.pdbx_strand_id
1 'polypeptide(L)'
;MESKTGRILLIMKTTTLQLKNLVNRSHVRLAFLLIPLACFALAPEARAVCQQGCDLTSGNTFLGDDALANNVGALDTAVGASALANNTTGS
;
A
#
# COMPACT_ATOMS: atom_id res chain seq x y z
N MET A 1 33.75 -29.94 65.37
CA MET A 1 34.29 -29.97 63.99
C MET A 1 33.20 -30.53 63.09
N GLU A 2 33.09 -30.04 61.84
CA GLU A 2 32.07 -30.32 60.80
C GLU A 2 30.72 -29.59 61.00
N SER A 3 30.38 -28.47 60.32
CA SER A 3 30.38 -28.07 58.90
C SER A 3 29.30 -28.74 58.05
N LYS A 4 28.25 -28.01 57.68
CA LYS A 4 28.01 -27.59 56.28
C LYS A 4 26.71 -26.81 56.05
N THR A 5 26.92 -25.63 55.47
CA THR A 5 26.26 -25.13 54.25
C THR A 5 24.79 -24.70 54.34
N GLY A 6 24.63 -23.39 54.55
CA GLY A 6 23.40 -22.67 54.26
C GLY A 6 23.01 -22.73 52.78
N ARG A 7 21.71 -22.84 52.55
CA ARG A 7 21.07 -22.44 51.30
C ARG A 7 20.06 -21.36 51.66
N ILE A 8 20.49 -20.11 51.61
CA ILE A 8 19.56 -18.99 51.51
C ILE A 8 18.97 -19.12 50.10
N LEU A 9 17.79 -19.71 50.01
CA LEU A 9 16.96 -19.64 48.81
C LEU A 9 16.59 -18.16 48.63
N LEU A 10 17.42 -17.43 47.88
CA LEU A 10 17.08 -16.10 47.39
C LEU A 10 15.93 -16.30 46.41
N ILE A 11 14.71 -16.31 46.94
CA ILE A 11 13.49 -16.10 46.18
C ILE A 11 13.66 -14.71 45.58
N MET A 12 14.14 -14.65 44.34
CA MET A 12 14.13 -13.44 43.53
C MET A 12 12.65 -13.08 43.37
N LYS A 13 12.15 -12.25 44.29
CA LYS A 13 10.81 -11.70 44.26
C LYS A 13 10.75 -10.84 43.01
N THR A 14 10.30 -11.45 41.91
CA THR A 14 10.02 -10.78 40.65
C THR A 14 8.94 -9.77 40.93
N THR A 15 9.34 -8.54 41.24
CA THR A 15 8.47 -7.38 41.19
C THR A 15 8.00 -7.35 39.75
N THR A 16 6.74 -7.74 39.52
CA THR A 16 6.01 -7.56 38.27
C THR A 16 5.88 -6.06 38.03
N LEU A 17 6.98 -5.43 37.61
CA LEU A 17 7.07 -4.02 37.28
C LEU A 17 6.13 -3.79 36.10
N GLN A 18 4.90 -3.38 36.41
CA GLN A 18 3.94 -2.76 35.52
C GLN A 18 3.98 -3.30 34.08
N LEU A 19 3.91 -4.62 33.92
CA LEU A 19 3.91 -5.28 32.61
C LEU A 19 2.76 -4.74 31.75
N LYS A 20 1.66 -4.32 32.39
CA LYS A 20 0.53 -3.63 31.74
C LYS A 20 0.94 -2.39 30.94
N ASN A 21 1.82 -1.53 31.44
CA ASN A 21 2.16 -0.27 30.77
C ASN A 21 3.13 -0.50 29.60
N LEU A 22 4.08 -1.43 29.75
CA LEU A 22 4.97 -1.87 28.67
C LEU A 22 4.20 -2.63 27.58
N VAL A 23 3.27 -3.49 27.96
CA VAL A 23 2.39 -4.24 27.04
C VAL A 23 1.42 -3.27 26.34
N ASN A 24 0.81 -2.32 27.05
CA ASN A 24 -0.06 -1.30 26.44
C ASN A 24 0.70 -0.39 25.47
N ARG A 25 1.92 0.04 25.82
CA ARG A 25 2.79 0.81 24.94
C ARG A 25 3.20 0.01 23.69
N SER A 26 3.39 -1.31 23.84
CA SER A 26 3.67 -2.22 22.73
C SER A 26 2.45 -2.39 21.81
N HIS A 27 1.24 -2.58 22.37
CA HIS A 27 0.00 -2.63 21.60
C HIS A 27 -0.27 -1.34 20.83
N VAL A 28 -0.03 -0.18 21.43
CA VAL A 28 -0.16 1.11 20.75
C VAL A 28 0.81 1.21 19.58
N ARG A 29 2.09 0.82 19.75
CA ARG A 29 3.06 0.79 18.65
C ARG A 29 2.66 -0.19 17.55
N LEU A 30 2.20 -1.38 17.92
CA LEU A 30 1.77 -2.40 16.98
C LEU A 30 0.55 -1.92 16.19
N ALA A 31 -0.46 -1.37 16.84
CA ALA A 31 -1.63 -0.78 16.19
C ALA A 31 -1.22 0.33 15.21
N PHE A 32 -0.30 1.21 15.61
CA PHE A 32 0.20 2.29 14.76
C PHE A 32 0.92 1.79 13.50
N LEU A 33 1.53 0.59 13.54
CA LEU A 33 2.15 -0.05 12.38
C LEU A 33 1.15 -0.85 11.53
N LEU A 34 0.16 -1.48 12.16
CA LEU A 34 -0.83 -2.30 11.48
C LEU A 34 -1.86 -1.47 10.72
N ILE A 35 -2.21 -0.27 11.19
CA ILE A 35 -3.15 0.63 10.50
C ILE A 35 -2.65 0.99 9.08
N PRO A 36 -1.44 1.56 8.88
CA PRO A 36 -0.96 1.87 7.54
C PRO A 36 -0.77 0.60 6.71
N LEU A 37 -0.24 -0.49 7.30
CA LEU A 37 -0.06 -1.75 6.58
C LEU A 37 -1.38 -2.34 6.08
N ALA A 38 -2.44 -2.26 6.89
CA ALA A 38 -3.79 -2.61 6.48
C ALA A 38 -4.29 -1.68 5.38
N CYS A 39 -4.08 -0.36 5.49
CA CYS A 39 -4.43 0.58 4.41
C CYS A 39 -3.72 0.26 3.09
N PHE A 40 -2.43 -0.10 3.12
CA PHE A 40 -1.68 -0.48 1.92
C PHE A 40 -2.12 -1.83 1.35
N ALA A 41 -2.52 -2.78 2.19
CA ALA A 41 -3.05 -4.07 1.75
C ALA A 41 -4.51 -4.00 1.25
N LEU A 42 -5.32 -3.12 1.83
CA LEU A 42 -6.72 -2.86 1.46
C LEU A 42 -6.89 -1.74 0.43
N ALA A 43 -5.81 -1.16 -0.10
CA ALA A 43 -5.86 -0.24 -1.24
C ALA A 43 -5.52 -1.01 -2.53
N PRO A 44 -6.43 -1.87 -3.05
CA PRO A 44 -6.35 -2.16 -4.47
C PRO A 44 -6.60 -0.81 -5.16
N GLU A 45 -5.79 -0.50 -6.17
CA GLU A 45 -6.14 0.51 -7.19
C GLU A 45 -5.73 1.97 -6.97
N ALA A 46 -4.87 2.30 -5.99
CA ALA A 46 -4.17 3.61 -6.03
C ALA A 46 -3.06 3.68 -7.10
N ARG A 47 -3.11 2.82 -8.13
CA ARG A 47 -2.16 2.82 -9.24
C ARG A 47 -2.71 3.79 -10.28
N ALA A 48 -1.98 4.87 -10.56
CA ALA A 48 -2.20 5.61 -11.79
C ALA A 48 -1.91 4.64 -12.96
N VAL A 49 -2.97 4.08 -13.54
CA VAL A 49 -2.86 3.22 -14.72
C VAL A 49 -2.73 4.16 -15.92
N CYS A 50 -1.55 4.18 -16.54
CA CYS A 50 -1.39 4.81 -17.84
C CYS A 50 -1.66 3.76 -18.90
N GLN A 51 -2.79 3.87 -19.61
CA GLN A 51 -3.05 2.99 -20.76
C GLN A 51 -2.19 3.43 -21.94
N GLN A 52 -1.58 2.48 -22.63
CA GLN A 52 -0.82 2.75 -23.85
C GLN A 52 -1.03 1.65 -24.87
N GLY A 53 -1.02 2.00 -26.15
CA GLY A 53 -1.18 1.03 -27.21
C GLY A 53 -1.30 1.62 -28.59
N CYS A 54 -1.39 0.71 -29.56
CA CYS A 54 -1.65 1.00 -30.95
C CYS A 54 -2.93 0.26 -31.35
N ASP A 55 -3.95 0.98 -31.79
CA ASP A 55 -5.10 0.38 -32.47
C ASP A 55 -4.76 0.24 -33.96
N LEU A 56 -4.43 -0.98 -34.37
CA LEU A 56 -4.07 -1.28 -35.77
C LEU A 56 -5.25 -1.20 -36.74
N THR A 57 -6.49 -1.18 -36.24
CA THR A 57 -7.71 -1.11 -37.07
C THR A 57 -7.94 0.31 -37.55
N SER A 58 -7.85 1.27 -36.64
CA SER A 58 -8.02 2.71 -36.92
C SER A 58 -6.69 3.44 -37.18
N GLY A 59 -5.55 2.79 -36.91
CA GLY A 59 -4.23 3.41 -37.01
C GLY A 59 -3.93 4.41 -35.91
N ASN A 60 -4.62 4.32 -34.76
CA ASN A 60 -4.45 5.24 -33.65
C ASN A 60 -3.34 4.79 -32.69
N THR A 61 -2.68 5.74 -32.04
CA THR A 61 -1.71 5.50 -30.96
C THR A 61 -2.10 6.31 -29.74
N PHE A 62 -2.06 5.71 -28.55
CA PHE A 62 -2.44 6.40 -27.32
C PHE A 62 -1.51 6.13 -26.15
N LEU A 63 -1.39 7.12 -25.27
CA LEU A 63 -0.70 7.07 -23.99
C LEU A 63 -1.42 7.99 -22.99
N GLY A 64 -2.21 7.42 -22.09
CA GLY A 64 -2.94 8.17 -21.07
C GLY A 64 -4.17 7.44 -20.58
N ASP A 65 -4.67 7.82 -19.41
CA ASP A 65 -5.97 7.36 -18.92
C ASP A 65 -7.09 7.97 -19.76
N ASP A 66 -8.11 7.19 -20.13
CA ASP A 66 -9.21 7.60 -21.03
C ASP A 66 -8.76 8.26 -22.36
N ALA A 67 -7.51 8.06 -22.79
CA ALA A 67 -7.05 8.53 -24.09
C ALA A 67 -7.80 7.77 -25.20
N LEU A 68 -8.40 8.51 -26.15
CA LEU A 68 -9.25 7.96 -27.23
C LEU A 68 -10.49 7.17 -26.79
N ALA A 69 -10.96 7.33 -25.54
CA ALA A 69 -12.06 6.52 -24.99
C ALA A 69 -13.34 6.48 -25.85
N ASN A 70 -13.75 7.60 -26.45
CA ASN A 70 -14.86 7.71 -27.40
C ASN A 70 -14.39 8.40 -28.69
N ASN A 71 -13.27 7.92 -29.25
CA ASN A 71 -12.80 8.34 -30.57
C ASN A 71 -13.48 7.53 -31.69
N VAL A 72 -13.97 8.23 -32.72
CA VAL A 72 -14.46 7.63 -33.98
C VAL A 72 -13.49 7.94 -35.14
N GLY A 73 -12.49 8.79 -34.88
CA GLY A 73 -11.41 9.13 -35.80
C GLY A 73 -10.40 7.99 -36.01
N ALA A 74 -9.54 8.21 -37.00
CA ALA A 74 -8.49 7.30 -37.41
C ALA A 74 -7.21 8.10 -37.64
N LEU A 75 -6.05 7.44 -37.46
CA LEU A 75 -4.71 8.01 -37.61
C LEU A 75 -4.33 9.05 -36.53
N ASP A 76 -4.86 8.90 -35.32
CA ASP A 76 -4.67 9.83 -34.22
C ASP A 76 -3.49 9.46 -33.32
N THR A 77 -2.89 10.48 -32.72
CA THR A 77 -1.91 10.33 -31.63
C THR A 77 -2.42 11.07 -30.39
N ALA A 78 -2.81 10.32 -29.37
CA ALA A 78 -3.31 10.87 -28.10
C ALA A 78 -2.30 10.66 -26.97
N VAL A 79 -1.75 11.75 -26.42
CA VAL A 79 -0.83 11.69 -25.28
C VAL A 79 -1.36 12.58 -24.16
N GLY A 80 -1.66 11.98 -23.01
CA GLY A 80 -2.22 12.64 -21.83
C GLY A 80 -3.57 12.05 -21.40
N ALA A 81 -3.99 12.37 -20.18
CA ALA A 81 -5.28 11.94 -19.66
C ALA A 81 -6.42 12.59 -20.45
N SER A 82 -7.38 11.78 -20.88
CA SER A 82 -8.56 12.15 -21.67
C SER A 82 -8.23 12.85 -22.99
N ALA A 83 -6.99 12.70 -23.50
CA ALA A 83 -6.59 13.25 -24.79
C ALA A 83 -7.46 12.64 -25.91
N LEU A 84 -8.10 13.50 -26.70
CA LEU A 84 -9.00 13.11 -27.80
C LEU A 84 -10.15 12.18 -27.37
N ALA A 85 -10.56 12.22 -26.10
CA ALA A 85 -11.53 11.27 -25.55
C ALA A 85 -12.91 11.30 -26.21
N ASN A 86 -13.34 12.40 -26.85
CA ASN A 86 -14.65 12.54 -27.48
C ASN A 86 -14.55 13.10 -28.92
N ASN A 87 -13.54 12.67 -29.67
CA ASN A 87 -13.38 13.09 -31.05
C ASN A 87 -14.29 12.24 -31.98
N THR A 88 -15.37 12.84 -32.47
CA THR A 88 -16.42 12.14 -33.25
C THR A 88 -16.45 12.51 -34.73
N THR A 89 -15.74 13.57 -35.13
CA THR A 89 -15.78 14.12 -36.49
C THR A 89 -14.42 14.49 -37.06
N GLY A 90 -13.34 14.35 -36.30
CA GLY A 90 -11.98 14.72 -36.71
C GLY A 90 -10.98 13.59 -36.50
N SER A 91 -9.76 13.87 -36.96
CA SER A 91 -8.53 13.10 -36.70
C SER A 91 -7.43 14.07 -36.25
#